data_AF-M1ERI2-F1
#
_entry.id   AF-M1ERI2-F1
#
_cell.length_a   1.000
_cell.length_b   1.000
_cell.length_c   1.000
_cell.angle_alpha   90.00
_cell.angle_beta   90.00
_cell.angle_gamma   90.00
#
_symmetry.space_group_name_H-M   'P 1'
#
loop_
_entity.id
_entity.type
_entity.pdbx_description
1 polymer ?
#
loop_
_entity_poly.entity_id
_entity_poly.type
_entity_poly.pdbx_seq_one_letter_code
_entity_poly.pdbx_strand_id
1 'polypeptide(L)'
;LIDPIDHETLEYRPSPAVRGAFNWHLEFKWDNVFSYEMDGPEGPTRPIRSPAMAGGVFAINRHYFNEIGQYDRDMKLSGAENLELSLRIWVCGGQLFILPCSRVGLINKPRFAGRPGFMKSVTYNNLRLVHVWLDQYKEQFFLRQPGLKSVAYGNISERVELRKRLGCKPFQWYLDNVFPELETSKD
;
A
#
# COMPACT_ATOMS: atom_id res chain seq x y z
N LEU A 1 8.72 -1.07 -12.65
CA LEU A 1 7.95 0.16 -12.96
C LEU A 1 6.71 -0.21 -13.75
N ILE A 2 5.63 0.53 -13.54
CA ILE A 2 4.37 0.36 -14.25
C ILE A 2 4.27 1.52 -15.24
N ASP A 3 4.44 1.22 -16.51
CA ASP A 3 4.43 2.22 -17.57
C ASP A 3 3.00 2.34 -18.13
N PRO A 4 2.40 3.54 -18.21
CA PRO A 4 1.05 3.69 -18.72
C PRO A 4 0.99 3.37 -20.22
N ILE A 5 -0.03 2.60 -20.59
CA ILE A 5 -0.49 2.44 -21.96
C ILE A 5 -1.81 3.21 -22.09
N ASP A 6 -1.90 4.11 -23.06
CA ASP A 6 -3.12 4.83 -23.35
C ASP A 6 -4.25 3.86 -23.75
N HIS A 7 -5.45 4.03 -23.20
CA HIS A 7 -6.55 3.09 -23.41
C HIS A 7 -7.27 3.25 -24.76
N GLU A 8 -7.10 4.38 -25.44
CA GLU A 8 -7.68 4.66 -26.76
C GLU A 8 -6.65 4.43 -27.87
N THR A 9 -5.46 5.02 -27.73
CA THR A 9 -4.42 4.98 -28.77
C THR A 9 -3.49 3.78 -28.64
N LEU A 10 -3.49 3.09 -27.50
CA LEU A 10 -2.55 2.02 -27.13
C LEU A 10 -1.07 2.46 -27.12
N GLU A 11 -0.82 3.77 -27.09
CA GLU A 11 0.53 4.33 -27.01
C GLU A 11 1.16 3.98 -25.66
N TYR A 12 2.38 3.44 -25.70
CA TYR A 12 3.19 3.15 -24.51
C TYR A 12 4.04 4.37 -24.13
N ARG A 13 4.00 4.78 -22.86
CA ARG A 13 4.85 5.87 -22.35
C ARG A 13 5.66 5.42 -21.13
N PRO A 14 6.99 5.60 -21.12
CA PRO A 14 7.80 5.20 -19.98
C PRO A 14 7.54 6.10 -18.77
N SER A 15 7.34 5.50 -17.59
CA SER A 15 7.28 6.24 -16.34
C SER A 15 8.67 6.51 -15.74
N PRO A 16 8.83 7.61 -14.99
CA PRO A 16 10.03 7.85 -14.19
C PRO A 16 10.14 6.84 -13.05
N ALA A 17 11.32 6.76 -12.45
CA ALA A 17 11.50 6.00 -11.21
C ALA A 17 10.77 6.73 -10.07
N VAL A 18 9.72 6.10 -9.57
CA VAL A 18 8.88 6.58 -8.45
C VAL A 18 8.76 5.48 -7.42
N ARG A 19 8.52 5.87 -6.16
CA ARG A 19 8.15 4.95 -5.08
C ARG A 19 6.68 5.09 -4.73
N GLY A 20 6.08 4.03 -4.20
CA GLY A 20 4.70 4.07 -3.74
C GLY A 20 4.61 4.59 -2.31
N ALA A 21 3.68 5.48 -2.07
CA ALA A 21 3.41 6.12 -0.80
C ALA A 21 1.90 6.20 -0.56
N PHE A 22 1.50 6.73 0.60
CA PHE A 22 0.10 7.05 0.89
C PHE A 22 0.00 8.25 1.83
N ASN A 23 -1.21 8.78 2.01
CA ASN A 23 -1.52 9.87 2.93
C ASN A 23 -2.36 9.37 4.12
N TRP A 24 -2.73 10.24 5.07
CA TRP A 24 -3.53 9.82 6.23
C TRP A 24 -5.00 9.55 5.90
N HIS A 25 -5.43 9.81 4.67
CA HIS A 25 -6.71 9.33 4.12
C HIS A 25 -6.64 7.87 3.63
N LEU A 26 -5.46 7.24 3.70
CA LEU A 26 -5.14 5.92 3.16
C LEU A 26 -5.33 5.85 1.65
N GLU A 27 -5.00 6.94 0.96
CA GLU A 27 -4.99 6.99 -0.49
C GLU A 27 -3.57 6.76 -0.99
N PHE A 28 -3.42 5.77 -1.87
CA PHE A 28 -2.15 5.51 -2.54
C PHE A 28 -1.76 6.67 -3.46
N LYS A 29 -0.49 7.07 -3.40
CA LYS A 29 0.11 8.07 -4.29
C LYS A 29 1.50 7.60 -4.74
N TRP A 30 1.92 8.12 -5.89
CA TRP A 30 3.32 8.01 -6.31
C TRP A 30 4.11 9.15 -5.68
N ASP A 31 5.29 8.84 -5.17
CA ASP A 31 6.23 9.78 -4.58
C ASP A 31 7.57 9.70 -5.30
N ASN A 32 8.34 10.78 -5.24
CA ASN A 32 9.66 10.83 -5.83
C ASN A 32 10.61 9.90 -5.08
N VAL A 33 11.55 9.31 -5.82
CA VAL A 33 12.66 8.57 -5.23
C VAL A 33 13.69 9.57 -4.75
N PHE A 34 14.28 9.33 -3.58
CA PHE A 34 15.33 10.21 -3.08
C PHE A 34 16.58 10.18 -3.96
N SER A 35 17.25 11.31 -4.08
CA SER A 35 18.47 11.46 -4.88
C SER A 35 19.54 10.44 -4.50
N TYR A 36 19.74 10.18 -3.20
CA TYR A 36 20.71 9.16 -2.76
C TYR A 36 20.35 7.72 -3.19
N GLU A 37 19.07 7.43 -3.45
CA GLU A 37 18.62 6.15 -4.02
C GLU A 37 18.87 6.04 -5.54
N MET A 38 19.24 7.15 -6.20
CA MET A 38 19.46 7.24 -7.64
C MET A 38 20.92 7.53 -8.00
N ASP A 39 21.61 8.35 -7.22
CA ASP A 39 22.93 8.94 -7.52
C ASP A 39 24.12 8.10 -6.99
N GLY A 40 23.88 6.84 -6.67
CA GLY A 40 24.91 5.91 -6.19
C GLY A 40 25.75 5.35 -7.35
N PRO A 41 26.84 4.62 -7.06
CA PRO A 41 27.73 4.06 -8.08
C PRO A 41 27.03 3.13 -9.09
N GLU A 42 25.98 2.43 -8.65
CA GLU A 42 25.15 1.53 -9.47
C GLU A 42 24.03 2.26 -10.25
N GLY A 43 23.90 3.58 -10.03
CA GLY A 43 22.91 4.42 -10.67
C GLY A 43 21.46 4.03 -10.36
N PRO A 44 20.51 4.26 -11.31
CA PRO A 44 19.08 4.05 -11.13
C PRO A 44 18.64 2.59 -11.33
N THR A 45 19.58 1.63 -11.33
CA THR A 45 19.27 0.21 -11.61
C THR A 45 18.99 -0.60 -10.34
N ARG A 46 19.34 -0.06 -9.17
CA ARG A 46 19.17 -0.76 -7.89
C ARG A 46 17.69 -0.89 -7.49
N PRO A 47 17.35 -1.89 -6.66
CA PRO A 47 16.04 -1.96 -6.02
C PRO A 47 15.76 -0.73 -5.13
N ILE A 48 14.65 -0.04 -5.38
CA ILE A 48 14.22 1.13 -4.62
C ILE A 48 13.29 0.67 -3.51
N ARG A 49 13.51 1.08 -2.26
CA ARG A 49 12.60 0.75 -1.16
C ARG A 49 11.31 1.53 -1.31
N SER A 50 10.18 0.83 -1.18
CA SER A 50 8.86 1.43 -1.36
C SER A 50 8.03 1.29 -0.09
N PRO A 51 7.55 2.38 0.54
CA PRO A 51 6.61 2.31 1.65
C PRO A 51 5.34 1.51 1.33
N ALA A 52 4.77 1.74 0.15
CA ALA A 52 3.58 1.06 -0.33
C ALA A 52 3.74 0.59 -1.77
N MET A 53 2.90 -0.35 -2.19
CA MET A 53 2.74 -0.74 -3.60
C MET A 53 1.37 -0.35 -4.14
N ALA A 54 1.29 -0.17 -5.45
CA ALA A 54 0.02 0.01 -6.15
C ALA A 54 -0.88 -1.25 -6.09
N GLY A 55 -0.28 -2.44 -5.93
CA GLY A 55 -0.97 -3.71 -5.70
C GLY A 55 -1.37 -4.50 -6.95
N GLY A 56 -1.57 -3.85 -8.10
CA GLY A 56 -2.01 -4.53 -9.33
C GLY A 56 -0.93 -5.37 -10.03
N VAL A 57 0.35 -5.03 -9.85
CA VAL A 57 1.48 -5.71 -10.49
C VAL A 57 2.60 -5.85 -9.46
N PHE A 58 2.90 -7.08 -9.04
CA PHE A 58 3.99 -7.40 -8.14
C PHE A 58 4.38 -8.88 -8.28
N ALA A 59 5.55 -9.24 -7.77
CA ALA A 59 5.99 -10.63 -7.65
C ALA A 59 6.27 -10.94 -6.17
N ILE A 60 5.80 -12.09 -5.70
CA ILE A 60 6.00 -12.55 -4.33
C ILE A 60 6.22 -14.06 -4.32
N ASN A 61 7.08 -14.56 -3.43
CA ASN A 61 7.23 -15.99 -3.23
C ASN A 61 5.91 -16.59 -2.70
N ARG A 62 5.46 -17.70 -3.29
CA ARG A 62 4.18 -18.35 -2.94
C ARG A 62 4.12 -18.81 -1.49
N HIS A 63 5.19 -19.42 -0.97
CA HIS A 63 5.23 -19.90 0.42
C HIS A 63 5.20 -18.71 1.37
N TYR A 64 6.02 -17.70 1.12
CA TYR A 64 6.02 -16.47 1.90
C TYR A 64 4.64 -15.80 1.91
N PHE A 65 3.97 -15.67 0.75
CA PHE A 65 2.62 -15.08 0.65
C PHE A 65 1.59 -15.84 1.50
N ASN A 66 1.70 -17.18 1.55
CA ASN A 66 0.83 -18.01 2.39
C ASN A 66 1.16 -17.83 3.89
N GLU A 67 2.43 -17.82 4.25
CA GLU A 67 2.92 -17.69 5.63
C GLU A 67 2.53 -16.35 6.25
N ILE A 68 2.67 -15.25 5.50
CA ILE A 68 2.24 -13.93 5.96
C ILE A 68 0.72 -13.78 5.95
N GLY A 69 -0.05 -14.79 5.52
CA GLY A 69 -1.50 -14.83 5.69
C GLY A 69 -2.34 -14.36 4.50
N GLN A 70 -1.83 -14.42 3.27
CA GLN A 70 -2.55 -14.09 2.02
C GLN A 70 -3.20 -12.70 2.06
N TYR A 71 -4.27 -12.45 1.32
CA TYR A 71 -5.12 -11.27 1.53
C TYR A 71 -6.13 -11.50 2.66
N ASP A 72 -6.60 -10.41 3.27
CA ASP A 72 -7.76 -10.45 4.16
C ASP A 72 -9.02 -10.84 3.36
N ARG A 73 -9.55 -12.03 3.65
CA ARG A 73 -10.63 -12.65 2.89
C ARG A 73 -11.97 -11.94 3.01
N ASP A 74 -12.15 -11.13 4.05
CA ASP A 74 -13.40 -10.38 4.25
C ASP A 74 -13.36 -9.00 3.58
N MET A 75 -12.23 -8.58 3.01
CA MET A 75 -12.19 -7.36 2.20
C MET A 75 -13.12 -7.49 0.99
N LYS A 76 -13.83 -6.41 0.69
CA LYS A 76 -14.90 -6.36 -0.31
C LYS A 76 -14.44 -5.63 -1.55
N LEU A 77 -14.82 -6.15 -2.72
CA LEU A 77 -14.48 -5.58 -4.03
C LEU A 77 -12.96 -5.31 -4.15
N SER A 78 -12.56 -4.08 -4.46
CA SER A 78 -11.16 -3.64 -4.52
C SER A 78 -11.03 -2.30 -3.81
N GLY A 79 -9.88 -2.06 -3.20
CA GLY A 79 -9.54 -0.91 -2.38
C GLY A 79 -8.88 -1.31 -1.07
N ALA A 80 -7.79 -0.64 -0.72
CA ALA A 80 -6.99 -0.80 0.50
C ALA A 80 -6.18 -2.11 0.64
N GLU A 81 -6.44 -3.14 -0.17
CA GLU A 81 -5.72 -4.42 -0.15
C GLU A 81 -4.22 -4.23 -0.40
N ASN A 82 -3.88 -3.28 -1.26
CA ASN A 82 -2.51 -2.95 -1.61
C ASN A 82 -1.77 -2.31 -0.42
N LEU A 83 -2.43 -1.42 0.32
CA LEU A 83 -1.86 -0.79 1.51
C LEU A 83 -1.77 -1.78 2.67
N GLU A 84 -2.80 -2.60 2.89
CA GLU A 84 -2.81 -3.62 3.95
C GLU A 84 -1.64 -4.58 3.80
N LEU A 85 -1.47 -5.13 2.58
CA LEU A 85 -0.37 -6.05 2.31
C LEU A 85 0.99 -5.34 2.37
N SER A 86 1.09 -4.08 1.92
CA SER A 86 2.34 -3.30 2.04
C SER A 86 2.77 -3.14 3.50
N LEU A 87 1.86 -2.69 4.36
CA LEU A 87 2.12 -2.52 5.79
C LEU A 87 2.52 -3.83 6.43
N ARG A 88 1.74 -4.89 6.20
CA ARG A 88 2.01 -6.22 6.74
C ARG A 88 3.37 -6.76 6.32
N ILE A 89 3.75 -6.66 5.05
CA ILE A 89 5.07 -7.08 4.57
C ILE A 89 6.16 -6.39 5.41
N TRP A 90 6.11 -5.06 5.54
CA TRP A 90 7.12 -4.32 6.27
C TRP A 90 7.16 -4.64 7.76
N VAL A 91 6.02 -4.58 8.45
CA VAL A 91 6.01 -4.74 9.92
C VAL A 91 6.23 -6.19 10.34
N CYS A 92 5.98 -7.16 9.47
CA CYS A 92 6.17 -8.58 9.76
C CYS A 92 7.51 -9.12 9.20
N GLY A 93 8.48 -8.25 8.95
CA GLY A 93 9.89 -8.63 8.67
C GLY A 93 10.25 -8.84 7.20
N GLY A 94 9.33 -8.58 6.28
CA GLY A 94 9.59 -8.52 4.85
C GLY A 94 10.10 -7.16 4.38
N GLN A 95 10.25 -7.03 3.07
CA GLN A 95 10.66 -5.79 2.41
C GLN A 95 9.92 -5.64 1.09
N LEU A 96 9.65 -4.39 0.74
CA LEU A 96 8.96 -4.03 -0.50
C LEU A 96 9.87 -3.19 -1.37
N PHE A 97 10.08 -3.64 -2.60
CA PHE A 97 10.96 -2.98 -3.55
C PHE A 97 10.29 -2.72 -4.90
N ILE A 98 10.69 -1.63 -5.54
CA ILE A 98 10.46 -1.38 -6.94
C ILE A 98 11.77 -1.66 -7.68
N LEU A 99 11.68 -2.47 -8.74
CA LEU A 99 12.81 -2.81 -9.59
C LEU A 99 12.75 -1.96 -10.87
N PRO A 100 13.65 -0.97 -11.07
CA PRO A 100 13.62 -0.09 -12.23
C PRO A 100 13.82 -0.81 -13.56
N CYS A 101 14.60 -1.90 -13.55
CA CYS A 101 14.86 -2.73 -14.72
C CYS A 101 13.66 -3.59 -15.15
N SER A 102 12.69 -3.84 -14.27
CA SER A 102 11.49 -4.61 -14.60
C SER A 102 10.37 -3.65 -14.99
N ARG A 103 10.09 -3.47 -16.28
CA ARG A 103 9.02 -2.58 -16.79
C ARG A 103 7.84 -3.40 -17.31
N VAL A 104 6.63 -3.03 -16.87
CA VAL A 104 5.38 -3.66 -17.30
C VAL A 104 4.43 -2.55 -17.75
N GLY A 105 3.96 -2.64 -18.99
CA GLY A 105 2.94 -1.74 -19.51
C GLY A 105 1.55 -2.07 -18.95
N LEU A 106 0.82 -1.07 -18.47
CA LEU A 106 -0.55 -1.23 -17.97
C LEU A 106 -1.50 -0.25 -18.65
N ILE A 107 -2.57 -0.78 -19.25
CA ILE A 107 -3.62 0.04 -19.87
C ILE A 107 -4.31 0.85 -18.78
N ASN A 108 -4.16 2.17 -18.83
CA ASN A 108 -4.75 3.09 -17.88
C ASN A 108 -6.22 3.33 -18.23
N LYS A 109 -7.10 2.41 -17.82
CA LYS A 109 -8.54 2.61 -17.95
C LYS A 109 -9.05 3.55 -16.86
N PRO A 110 -9.99 4.46 -17.17
CA PRO A 110 -10.69 5.23 -16.15
C PRO A 110 -11.20 4.29 -15.05
N ARG A 111 -10.86 4.56 -13.78
CA ARG A 111 -11.31 3.72 -12.68
C ARG A 111 -12.83 3.66 -12.68
N PHE A 112 -13.39 2.49 -12.40
CA PHE A 112 -14.84 2.27 -12.26
C PHE A 112 -15.43 2.92 -10.99
N ALA A 113 -15.19 4.22 -10.78
CA ALA A 113 -15.73 5.00 -9.67
C ALA A 113 -17.27 5.06 -9.68
N GLY A 114 -17.91 4.71 -10.80
CA GLY A 114 -19.36 4.64 -10.95
C GLY A 114 -20.02 3.33 -10.51
N ARG A 115 -19.29 2.32 -10.02
CA ARG A 115 -19.93 1.08 -9.53
C ARG A 115 -20.65 1.33 -8.20
N PRO A 116 -21.95 1.02 -8.09
CA PRO A 116 -22.68 1.16 -6.84
C PRO A 116 -21.99 0.41 -5.69
N GLY A 117 -21.76 1.09 -4.57
CA GLY A 117 -21.16 0.49 -3.38
C GLY A 117 -19.63 0.35 -3.39
N PHE A 118 -18.93 0.79 -4.45
CA PHE A 118 -17.46 0.77 -4.49
C PHE A 118 -16.86 1.55 -3.32
N MET A 119 -17.30 2.80 -3.10
CA MET A 119 -16.78 3.61 -2.00
C MET A 119 -17.09 3.05 -0.62
N LYS A 120 -18.28 2.47 -0.43
CA LYS A 120 -18.61 1.75 0.81
C LYS A 120 -17.66 0.58 1.08
N SER A 121 -17.24 -0.12 0.02
CA SER A 121 -16.29 -1.23 0.12
C SER A 121 -14.87 -0.75 0.43
N VAL A 122 -14.42 0.34 -0.22
CA VAL A 122 -13.14 0.97 0.11
C VAL A 122 -13.11 1.43 1.58
N THR A 123 -14.15 2.09 2.05
CA THR A 123 -14.28 2.49 3.47
C THR A 123 -14.22 1.29 4.40
N TYR A 124 -14.97 0.22 4.08
CA TYR A 124 -14.97 -1.01 4.88
C TYR A 124 -13.57 -1.64 4.96
N ASN A 125 -12.87 -1.75 3.83
CA ASN A 125 -11.52 -2.33 3.77
C ASN A 125 -10.48 -1.44 4.47
N ASN A 126 -10.57 -0.13 4.31
CA ASN A 126 -9.73 0.83 5.03
C ASN A 126 -9.90 0.66 6.54
N LEU A 127 -11.13 0.56 7.05
CA LEU A 127 -11.35 0.38 8.49
C LEU A 127 -10.75 -0.93 9.00
N ARG A 128 -10.84 -2.03 8.24
CA ARG A 128 -10.16 -3.29 8.60
C ARG A 128 -8.66 -3.12 8.70
N LEU A 129 -8.03 -2.45 7.73
CA LEU A 129 -6.61 -2.12 7.77
C LEU A 129 -6.27 -1.25 8.99
N VAL A 130 -7.02 -0.16 9.19
CA VAL A 130 -6.82 0.82 10.27
C VAL A 130 -6.80 0.15 11.64
N HIS A 131 -7.81 -0.69 11.91
CA HIS A 131 -7.95 -1.35 13.20
C HIS A 131 -6.93 -2.45 13.46
N VAL A 132 -6.34 -3.04 12.42
CA VAL A 132 -5.34 -4.12 12.56
C VAL A 132 -3.91 -3.58 12.59
N TRP A 133 -3.58 -2.57 11.78
CA TRP A 133 -2.18 -2.23 11.45
C TRP A 133 -1.70 -0.87 11.93
N LEU A 134 -2.57 0.09 12.24
CA LEU A 134 -2.16 1.47 12.55
C LEU A 134 -1.99 1.78 14.04
N ASP A 135 -2.23 0.83 14.94
CA ASP A 135 -2.11 1.02 16.39
C ASP A 135 -2.82 2.30 16.88
N GLN A 136 -2.14 3.16 17.67
CA GLN A 136 -2.68 4.45 18.10
C GLN A 136 -2.78 5.49 16.96
N TYR A 137 -2.06 5.32 15.85
CA TYR A 137 -2.05 6.25 14.72
C TYR A 137 -3.32 6.17 13.88
N LYS A 138 -4.20 5.19 14.15
CA LYS A 138 -5.57 5.22 13.63
C LYS A 138 -6.31 6.52 13.94
N GLU A 139 -5.95 7.21 15.03
CA GLU A 139 -6.55 8.52 15.34
C GLU A 139 -6.22 9.56 14.27
N GLN A 140 -5.06 9.49 13.58
CA GLN A 140 -4.75 10.39 12.47
C GLN A 140 -5.70 10.20 11.28
N PHE A 141 -6.08 8.96 10.99
CA PHE A 141 -7.09 8.63 9.99
C PHE A 141 -8.46 9.17 10.40
N PHE A 142 -8.86 8.95 11.66
CA PHE A 142 -10.16 9.41 12.15
C PHE A 142 -10.27 10.91 12.39
N LEU A 143 -9.17 11.63 12.61
CA LEU A 143 -9.16 13.10 12.68
C LEU A 143 -9.59 13.70 11.34
N ARG A 144 -9.20 13.08 10.23
CA ARG A 144 -9.55 13.50 8.86
C ARG A 144 -10.91 12.98 8.41
N GLN A 145 -11.31 11.81 8.91
CA GLN A 145 -12.60 11.20 8.61
C GLN A 145 -13.39 10.82 9.88
N PRO A 146 -13.84 11.80 10.70
CA PRO A 146 -14.45 11.52 12.01
C PRO A 146 -15.70 10.64 11.94
N GLY A 147 -16.49 10.80 10.88
CA GLY A 147 -17.72 10.04 10.66
C GLY A 147 -17.50 8.53 10.49
N LEU A 148 -16.25 8.08 10.30
CA LEU A 148 -15.93 6.66 10.15
C LEU A 148 -15.69 5.93 11.47
N LYS A 149 -15.57 6.64 12.61
CA LYS A 149 -15.32 6.01 13.93
C LYS A 149 -16.41 5.00 14.33
N SER A 150 -17.65 5.23 13.92
CA SER A 150 -18.82 4.41 14.27
C SER A 150 -19.22 3.43 13.16
N VAL A 151 -18.48 3.38 12.05
CA VAL A 151 -18.81 2.51 10.91
C VAL A 151 -18.32 1.09 11.17
N ALA A 152 -19.18 0.10 10.90
CA ALA A 152 -18.85 -1.30 11.09
C ALA A 152 -17.83 -1.81 10.04
N TYR A 153 -16.85 -2.58 10.51
CA TYR A 153 -15.76 -3.17 9.71
C TYR A 153 -15.68 -4.71 9.82
N GLY A 154 -16.70 -5.31 10.43
CA GLY A 154 -16.78 -6.76 10.65
C GLY A 154 -15.77 -7.29 11.68
N ASN A 155 -15.65 -8.60 11.75
CA ASN A 155 -14.70 -9.26 12.64
C ASN A 155 -13.29 -9.23 12.04
N ILE A 156 -12.29 -8.80 12.81
CA ILE A 156 -10.87 -8.74 12.41
C ILE A 156 -9.99 -9.67 13.26
N SER A 157 -10.58 -10.52 14.10
CA SER A 157 -9.85 -11.34 15.07
C SER A 157 -8.78 -12.20 14.41
N GLU A 158 -9.07 -12.79 13.26
CA GLU A 158 -8.10 -13.62 12.52
C GLU A 158 -6.85 -12.81 12.10
N ARG A 159 -7.04 -11.54 11.69
CA ARG A 159 -5.93 -10.66 11.27
C ARG A 159 -5.13 -10.15 12.46
N VAL A 160 -5.80 -9.88 13.58
CA VAL A 160 -5.13 -9.54 14.84
C VAL A 160 -4.29 -10.71 15.36
N GLU A 161 -4.83 -11.94 15.36
CA GLU A 161 -4.09 -13.13 15.78
C GLU A 161 -2.93 -13.47 14.83
N LEU A 162 -3.11 -13.28 13.52
CA LEU A 162 -2.02 -13.38 12.56
C LEU A 162 -0.88 -12.42 12.90
N ARG A 163 -1.19 -11.13 13.15
CA ARG A 163 -0.19 -10.11 13.49
C ARG A 163 0.60 -10.50 14.76
N LYS A 164 -0.09 -11.03 15.77
CA LYS A 164 0.54 -11.55 16.99
C LYS A 164 1.44 -12.75 16.72
N ARG A 165 0.93 -13.76 16.00
CA ARG A 165 1.67 -15.00 15.68
C ARG A 165 2.96 -14.75 14.91
N LEU A 166 2.94 -13.77 14.00
CA LEU A 166 4.11 -13.38 13.21
C LEU A 166 5.09 -12.48 13.98
N GLY A 167 4.76 -12.05 15.21
CA GLY A 167 5.62 -11.16 15.99
C GLY A 167 5.85 -9.81 15.32
N CYS A 168 4.85 -9.30 14.60
CA CYS A 168 5.01 -8.08 13.79
C CYS A 168 5.28 -6.85 14.67
N LYS A 169 6.06 -5.94 14.14
CA LYS A 169 6.47 -4.68 14.77
C LYS A 169 5.28 -3.71 14.92
N PRO A 170 5.37 -2.75 15.86
CA PRO A 170 4.37 -1.68 15.98
C PRO A 170 4.42 -0.72 14.79
N PHE A 171 3.35 0.01 14.53
CA PHE A 171 3.27 0.98 13.44
C PHE A 171 4.25 2.15 13.62
N GLN A 172 4.59 2.54 14.85
CA GLN A 172 5.67 3.52 15.09
C GLN A 172 6.98 3.06 14.44
N TRP A 173 7.33 1.77 14.51
CA TRP A 173 8.54 1.27 13.85
C TRP A 173 8.48 1.46 12.34
N TYR A 174 7.31 1.29 11.73
CA TYR A 174 7.11 1.55 10.30
C TYR A 174 7.34 3.03 9.96
N LEU A 175 6.81 3.95 10.77
CA LEU A 175 7.07 5.38 10.61
C LEU A 175 8.56 5.69 10.76
N ASP A 176 9.22 5.16 11.78
CA ASP A 176 10.63 5.46 12.06
C ASP A 176 11.59 4.90 11.00
N ASN A 177 11.27 3.75 10.40
CA ASN A 177 12.23 2.96 9.61
C ASN A 177 11.87 2.82 8.14
N VAL A 178 10.61 3.05 7.76
CA VAL A 178 10.11 2.80 6.40
C VAL A 178 9.53 4.06 5.77
N PHE A 179 8.70 4.81 6.51
CA PHE A 179 8.01 5.97 5.95
C PHE A 179 7.89 7.16 6.94
N PRO A 180 9.01 7.75 7.37
CA PRO A 180 9.03 8.85 8.35
C PRO A 180 8.35 10.12 7.84
N GLU A 181 8.30 10.32 6.53
CA GLU A 181 7.71 11.47 5.87
C GLU A 181 6.18 11.52 6.06
N LEU A 182 5.54 10.38 6.33
CA LEU A 182 4.11 10.31 6.61
C LEU A 182 3.72 11.09 7.87
N GLU A 183 4.53 11.06 8.92
CA GLU A 183 4.26 11.84 10.15
C GLU A 183 4.23 13.34 9.88
N THR A 184 5.11 13.81 8.99
CA THR A 184 5.21 15.22 8.61
C THR A 184 4.20 15.65 7.54
N SER A 185 3.42 14.70 7.00
CA SER A 185 2.42 14.96 5.95
C SER A 185 1.32 15.87 6.49
N LYS A 186 1.39 17.15 6.10
CA LYS A 186 0.30 18.11 6.25
C LYS A 186 -0.72 17.83 5.15
N ASP A 187 -1.61 16.87 5.40
CA ASP A 187 -2.87 16.79 4.66
C ASP A 187 -3.82 17.89 5.13
#